data_AF-A0A9E1UIZ7-F1
#
_entry.id   AF-A0A9E1UIZ7-F1
#
_cell.length_a   1.000
_cell.length_b   1.000
_cell.length_c   1.000
_cell.angle_alpha   90.00
_cell.angle_beta   90.00
_cell.angle_gamma   90.00
#
_symmetry.space_group_name_H-M   'P 1'
#
loop_
_entity.id
_entity.type
_entity.pdbx_description
1 polymer ?
#
loop_
_entity_poly.entity_id
_entity_poly.type
_entity_poly.pdbx_seq_one_letter_code
_entity_poly.pdbx_strand_id
1 'polypeptide(L)'
;MFSWRARCALLLTVLFAVLGTGTVLAHEGRDVGGYNFVVGFINEPAVEGMLNGVSLRVTSLIVDDDDHAHDDGMDMSMNDRMATEIDLVSHGGVFVDELAASAHYEFTFGHEFENLTVPFHAHPIETQGSITIGDNNPVATEVVVEIHENGFVPAMLMIQVGTTVVFENHMAEPTVVMSGPLGDVALEADVPAVLNAVVGITTLQVEVTHVASSVAQVMELKEAWNAPGHYKSEFIPTSPGAYNFRFFGDIDGQTIDERFESSNTTFDEVTPATEIQFPVQLAAPRETENAARGAMEAANTAGTDASDAADSASSANTLAVVALFIGFIGLVLGGLAFQRLGKKP
;
A
#
# COMPACT_ATOMS: atom_id res chain seq x y z
N MET A 1 -45.43 -18.20 11.26
CA MET A 1 -44.96 -18.53 9.89
C MET A 1 -44.52 -17.24 9.22
N PHE A 2 -43.22 -16.95 9.17
CA PHE A 2 -42.69 -15.78 8.46
C PHE A 2 -42.79 -16.01 6.95
N SER A 3 -43.23 -14.99 6.21
CA SER A 3 -43.48 -15.07 4.76
C SER A 3 -42.17 -15.28 3.98
N TRP A 4 -42.26 -16.00 2.85
CA TRP A 4 -41.13 -16.34 1.97
C TRP A 4 -40.25 -15.12 1.63
N ARG A 5 -40.85 -13.94 1.48
CA ARG A 5 -40.16 -12.69 1.15
C ARG A 5 -39.21 -12.20 2.24
N ALA A 6 -39.50 -12.48 3.51
CA ALA A 6 -38.64 -12.11 4.63
C ALA A 6 -37.40 -13.01 4.74
N ARG A 7 -37.45 -14.24 4.19
CA ARG A 7 -36.31 -15.18 4.23
C ARG A 7 -35.27 -14.91 3.15
N CYS A 8 -35.67 -14.39 1.98
CA CYS A 8 -34.72 -14.02 0.92
C CYS A 8 -33.93 -12.75 1.24
N ALA A 9 -34.53 -11.78 1.94
CA ALA A 9 -33.82 -10.56 2.34
C ALA A 9 -32.75 -10.85 3.40
N LEU A 10 -33.01 -11.80 4.31
CA LEU A 10 -32.10 -12.16 5.41
C LEU A 10 -30.93 -13.05 4.95
N LEU A 11 -31.10 -13.80 3.86
CA LEU A 11 -30.01 -14.57 3.25
C LEU A 11 -29.04 -13.70 2.43
N LEU A 12 -29.47 -12.55 1.92
CA LEU A 12 -28.62 -11.62 1.17
C LEU A 12 -27.81 -10.69 2.08
N THR A 13 -28.32 -10.32 3.25
CA THR A 13 -27.55 -9.56 4.26
C THR A 13 -26.55 -10.43 5.03
N VAL A 14 -26.84 -11.72 5.25
CA VAL A 14 -25.87 -12.64 5.87
C VAL A 14 -24.76 -13.06 4.89
N LEU A 15 -25.03 -13.09 3.58
CA LEU A 15 -23.98 -13.41 2.59
C LEU A 15 -22.99 -12.25 2.38
N PHE A 16 -23.36 -11.00 2.70
CA PHE A 16 -22.45 -9.85 2.65
C PHE A 16 -21.61 -9.67 3.92
N ALA A 17 -21.95 -10.37 5.01
CA ALA A 17 -21.22 -10.34 6.29
C ALA A 17 -20.15 -11.45 6.40
N VAL A 18 -19.91 -12.22 5.33
CA VAL A 18 -18.88 -13.28 5.27
C VAL A 18 -17.86 -12.96 4.16
N LEU A 19 -17.58 -11.68 3.96
CA LEU A 19 -16.33 -11.24 3.31
C LEU A 19 -15.44 -10.76 4.46
N GLY A 20 -14.41 -11.54 4.75
CA GLY A 20 -13.53 -11.35 5.90
C GLY A 20 -12.99 -9.92 5.96
N THR A 21 -12.96 -9.37 7.17
CA THR A 21 -12.11 -8.24 7.52
C THR A 21 -10.67 -8.71 7.39
N GLY A 22 -10.08 -8.57 6.20
CA GLY A 22 -8.64 -8.68 6.05
C GLY A 22 -8.00 -7.57 6.88
N THR A 23 -7.16 -7.95 7.83
CA THR A 23 -6.24 -7.01 8.48
C THR A 23 -5.31 -6.49 7.40
N VAL A 24 -5.51 -5.23 7.05
CA VAL A 24 -4.70 -4.43 6.14
C VAL A 24 -3.34 -4.26 6.86
N LEU A 25 -2.34 -5.06 6.47
CA LEU A 25 -1.00 -4.97 7.08
C LEU A 25 -0.28 -3.83 6.39
N ALA A 26 0.29 -2.91 7.15
CA ALA A 26 1.22 -1.90 6.65
C ALA A 26 2.40 -2.53 5.85
N HIS A 27 2.90 -3.67 6.30
CA HIS A 27 4.07 -4.30 5.69
C HIS A 27 3.92 -5.82 5.63
N GLU A 28 4.44 -6.43 4.57
CA GLU A 28 4.58 -7.87 4.42
C GLU A 28 5.99 -8.30 4.83
N GLY A 29 6.10 -9.13 5.87
CA GLY A 29 7.34 -9.79 6.28
C GLY A 29 7.46 -11.19 5.66
N ARG A 30 8.60 -11.51 5.04
CA ARG A 30 8.88 -12.84 4.46
C ARG A 30 10.36 -13.18 4.48
N ASP A 31 10.66 -14.45 4.78
CA ASP A 31 12.02 -14.98 4.63
C ASP A 31 12.37 -15.19 3.15
N VAL A 32 13.56 -14.74 2.76
CA VAL A 32 14.12 -14.78 1.40
C VAL A 32 15.54 -15.35 1.47
N GLY A 33 15.63 -16.68 1.42
CA GLY A 33 16.88 -17.41 1.63
C GLY A 33 17.50 -17.10 2.99
N GLY A 34 18.72 -16.56 3.03
CA GLY A 34 19.42 -16.19 4.26
C GLY A 34 18.98 -14.86 4.89
N TYR A 35 17.89 -14.24 4.44
CA TYR A 35 17.47 -12.91 4.88
C TYR A 35 15.97 -12.86 5.22
N ASN A 36 15.56 -11.91 6.06
CA ASN A 36 14.16 -11.53 6.22
C ASN A 36 13.91 -10.19 5.54
N PHE A 37 12.87 -10.14 4.71
CA PHE A 37 12.45 -8.96 3.98
C PHE A 37 11.14 -8.46 4.60
N VAL A 38 11.11 -7.19 5.00
CA VAL A 38 9.87 -6.50 5.38
C VAL A 38 9.59 -5.43 4.34
N VAL A 39 8.48 -5.58 3.62
CA VAL A 39 8.17 -4.83 2.40
C VAL A 39 6.86 -4.07 2.57
N GLY A 40 6.84 -2.80 2.17
CA GLY A 40 5.63 -1.98 2.19
C GLY A 40 5.81 -0.67 1.43
N PHE A 41 4.92 0.28 1.68
CA PHE A 41 5.10 1.66 1.23
C PHE A 41 5.94 2.48 2.22
N ILE A 42 6.56 3.57 1.76
CA ILE A 42 7.33 4.46 2.64
C ILE A 42 6.40 5.20 3.62
N ASN A 43 5.28 5.72 3.11
CA ASN A 43 4.29 6.45 3.90
C ASN A 43 2.94 5.74 3.81
N GLU A 44 2.24 5.64 4.93
CA GLU A 44 0.97 4.92 5.01
C GLU A 44 -0.15 5.77 5.65
N PRO A 45 -1.39 5.71 5.11
CA PRO A 45 -1.78 4.96 3.92
C PRO A 45 -1.11 5.50 2.65
N ALA A 46 -0.85 4.63 1.68
CA ALA A 46 -0.28 5.06 0.42
C ALA A 46 -1.36 5.75 -0.42
N VAL A 47 -1.22 7.05 -0.68
CA VAL A 47 -2.25 7.83 -1.39
C VAL A 47 -1.80 8.18 -2.81
N GLU A 48 -2.70 8.04 -3.78
CA GLU A 48 -2.43 8.42 -5.17
C GLU A 48 -2.03 9.92 -5.27
N GLY A 49 -1.05 10.23 -6.12
CA GLY A 49 -0.62 11.60 -6.38
C GLY A 49 0.26 12.23 -5.29
N MET A 50 0.52 11.55 -4.18
CA MET A 50 1.42 11.99 -3.12
C MET A 50 2.82 11.34 -3.24
N LEU A 51 3.86 12.01 -2.76
CA LEU A 51 5.20 11.42 -2.71
C LEU A 51 5.20 10.21 -1.77
N ASN A 52 5.62 9.06 -2.29
CA ASN A 52 5.73 7.81 -1.55
C ASN A 52 6.86 6.97 -2.15
N GLY A 53 6.82 5.65 -2.00
CA GLY A 53 7.77 4.76 -2.62
C GLY A 53 7.73 3.35 -2.07
N VAL A 54 8.66 2.52 -2.54
CA VAL A 54 8.93 1.21 -1.95
C VAL A 54 9.72 1.38 -0.66
N SER A 55 9.32 0.68 0.38
CA SER A 55 10.04 0.47 1.64
C SER A 55 10.47 -0.99 1.72
N LEU A 56 11.77 -1.24 1.92
CA LEU A 56 12.34 -2.58 2.10
C LEU A 56 13.28 -2.55 3.30
N ARG A 57 13.01 -3.35 4.34
CA ARG A 57 13.99 -3.65 5.39
C ARG A 57 14.58 -5.03 5.15
N VAL A 58 15.90 -5.15 5.27
CA VAL A 58 16.64 -6.40 5.09
C VAL A 58 17.44 -6.71 6.35
N THR A 59 17.19 -7.86 6.94
CA THR A 59 17.98 -8.41 8.05
C THR A 59 18.52 -9.79 7.71
N SER A 60 19.72 -10.11 8.20
CA SER A 60 20.31 -11.45 8.06
C SER A 60 19.62 -12.45 8.99
N LEU A 61 19.27 -13.62 8.46
CA LEU A 61 18.82 -14.80 9.21
C LEU A 61 19.98 -15.76 9.54
N ILE A 62 21.15 -15.56 8.92
CA ILE A 62 22.34 -16.34 9.19
C ILE A 62 22.98 -15.76 10.45
N VAL A 63 22.94 -16.54 11.53
CA VAL A 63 23.78 -16.34 12.72
C VAL A 63 25.13 -16.96 12.39
N ASP A 64 26.15 -16.14 12.16
CA ASP A 64 27.51 -16.64 11.93
C ASP A 64 28.01 -17.34 13.22
N ASP A 65 28.19 -18.66 13.13
CA ASP A 65 28.72 -19.52 14.20
C ASP A 65 30.25 -19.76 14.03
N ASP A 66 30.95 -18.94 13.23
CA ASP A 66 32.33 -19.21 12.78
C ASP A 66 33.33 -18.10 13.17
N ASP A 67 33.70 -18.04 14.45
CA ASP A 67 34.97 -17.44 14.90
C ASP A 67 36.13 -18.44 14.69
N HIS A 68 36.62 -18.55 13.46
CA HIS A 68 37.89 -19.23 13.18
C HIS A 68 39.05 -18.24 13.05
N ALA A 69 39.76 -18.12 14.19
CA ALA A 69 41.16 -17.77 14.47
C ALA A 69 42.06 -17.23 13.34
N HIS A 70 42.78 -16.14 13.66
CA HIS A 70 44.24 -15.88 13.58
C HIS A 70 44.43 -14.36 13.80
N ASP A 71 45.38 -13.75 14.51
CA ASP A 71 46.58 -14.12 15.27
C ASP A 71 47.06 -12.83 15.98
N ASP A 72 47.76 -12.99 17.11
CA ASP A 72 48.59 -12.03 17.84
C ASP A 72 48.01 -10.74 18.48
N GLY A 73 47.50 -10.95 19.70
CA GLY A 73 48.16 -10.42 20.90
C GLY A 73 48.08 -8.91 21.18
N MET A 74 47.04 -8.49 21.91
CA MET A 74 47.19 -7.62 23.08
C MET A 74 46.00 -7.76 24.04
N ASP A 75 46.37 -8.08 25.28
CA ASP A 75 45.67 -7.96 26.54
C ASP A 75 44.70 -6.76 26.64
N MET A 76 43.42 -7.03 26.89
CA MET A 76 42.75 -6.58 28.13
C MET A 76 41.50 -7.41 28.40
N SER A 77 41.51 -8.06 29.56
CA SER A 77 40.36 -8.59 30.27
C SER A 77 39.18 -7.61 30.30
N MET A 78 38.06 -7.94 29.64
CA MET A 78 36.73 -7.50 30.03
C MET A 78 35.71 -8.63 29.90
N ASN A 79 35.46 -9.21 31.07
CA ASN A 79 34.26 -9.89 31.54
C ASN A 79 33.06 -10.00 30.56
N ASP A 80 33.02 -11.14 29.86
CA ASP A 80 31.87 -12.03 29.67
C ASP A 80 30.52 -11.56 30.28
N ARG A 81 29.64 -11.09 29.40
CA ARG A 81 28.17 -11.17 29.45
C ARG A 81 27.60 -10.63 28.13
N MET A 82 27.47 -11.52 27.15
CA MET A 82 26.68 -11.28 25.94
C MET A 82 25.20 -11.13 26.34
N ALA A 83 24.66 -9.91 26.26
CA ALA A 83 23.22 -9.68 26.27
C ALA A 83 22.79 -9.51 24.81
N THR A 84 21.92 -10.40 24.34
CA THR A 84 21.13 -10.25 23.11
C THR A 84 20.42 -8.89 23.14
N GLU A 85 20.74 -7.99 22.20
CA GLU A 85 20.18 -6.64 22.17
C GLU A 85 18.72 -6.66 21.70
N ILE A 86 17.85 -5.92 22.39
CA ILE A 86 16.39 -5.96 22.25
C ILE A 86 15.92 -4.93 21.22
N ASP A 87 15.08 -5.33 20.27
CA ASP A 87 14.52 -4.43 19.25
C ASP A 87 13.37 -3.58 19.82
N LEU A 88 13.67 -2.31 20.10
CA LEU A 88 12.72 -1.34 20.66
C LEU A 88 12.06 -0.44 19.61
N VAL A 89 12.46 -0.55 18.34
CA VAL A 89 12.07 0.40 17.28
C VAL A 89 11.10 -0.24 16.30
N SER A 90 11.21 -1.54 16.05
CA SER A 90 10.23 -2.24 15.22
C SER A 90 8.86 -2.26 15.90
N HIS A 91 7.82 -2.08 15.09
CA HIS A 91 6.45 -2.33 15.52
C HIS A 91 6.31 -3.82 15.86
N GLY A 92 6.09 -4.12 17.13
CA GLY A 92 6.02 -5.49 17.65
C GLY A 92 7.36 -6.17 17.95
N GLY A 93 8.50 -5.46 17.94
CA GLY A 93 9.84 -6.06 18.15
C GLY A 93 10.05 -6.76 19.50
N VAL A 94 9.30 -6.34 20.54
CA VAL A 94 9.31 -6.94 21.88
C VAL A 94 8.05 -7.76 22.14
N PHE A 95 6.88 -7.16 21.88
CA PHE A 95 5.59 -7.82 22.03
C PHE A 95 4.57 -7.28 21.03
N VAL A 96 3.66 -8.15 20.63
CA VAL A 96 2.47 -7.80 19.85
C VAL A 96 1.37 -8.82 20.15
N ASP A 97 0.16 -8.35 20.43
CA ASP A 97 -1.00 -9.23 20.61
C ASP A 97 -2.32 -8.55 20.22
N GLU A 98 -3.29 -9.34 19.77
CA GLU A 98 -4.65 -8.92 19.44
C GLU A 98 -5.59 -9.22 20.61
N LEU A 99 -6.25 -8.18 21.10
CA LEU A 99 -7.15 -8.23 22.23
C LEU A 99 -8.59 -8.00 21.77
N ALA A 100 -9.41 -9.05 21.86
CA ALA A 100 -10.86 -8.90 21.79
C ALA A 100 -11.38 -7.94 22.90
N ALA A 101 -12.60 -7.44 22.76
CA ALA A 101 -13.20 -6.57 23.78
C ALA A 101 -13.19 -7.26 25.16
N SER A 102 -12.69 -6.56 26.18
CA SER A 102 -12.52 -7.08 27.55
C SER A 102 -11.49 -8.22 27.70
N ALA A 103 -10.67 -8.51 26.69
CA ALA A 103 -9.54 -9.43 26.80
C ALA A 103 -8.28 -8.73 27.34
N HIS A 104 -7.29 -9.51 27.74
CA HIS A 104 -6.00 -9.02 28.21
C HIS A 104 -4.83 -9.83 27.66
N TYR A 105 -3.66 -9.18 27.63
CA TYR A 105 -2.37 -9.75 27.25
C TYR A 105 -1.34 -9.45 28.34
N GLU A 106 -0.46 -10.40 28.62
CA GLU A 106 0.55 -10.28 29.68
C GLU A 106 1.95 -10.41 29.08
N PHE A 107 2.86 -9.51 29.48
CA PHE A 107 4.26 -9.60 29.14
C PHE A 107 5.14 -9.32 30.36
N THR A 108 6.10 -10.20 30.65
CA THR A 108 7.02 -10.05 31.78
C THR A 108 8.37 -9.53 31.30
N PHE A 109 8.81 -8.40 31.86
CA PHE A 109 10.09 -7.79 31.49
C PHE A 109 11.24 -8.41 32.29
N GLY A 110 12.06 -9.23 31.65
CA GLY A 110 13.25 -9.85 32.24
C GLY A 110 14.44 -8.90 32.41
N HIS A 111 15.57 -9.45 32.87
CA HIS A 111 16.81 -8.69 33.13
C HIS A 111 17.41 -8.08 31.87
N GLU A 112 17.09 -8.64 30.71
CA GLU A 112 17.49 -8.14 29.40
C GLU A 112 16.95 -6.73 29.12
N PHE A 113 15.84 -6.32 29.76
CA PHE A 113 15.25 -4.98 29.60
C PHE A 113 15.77 -3.94 30.60
N GLU A 114 16.72 -4.29 31.46
CA GLU A 114 17.20 -3.42 32.52
C GLU A 114 17.73 -2.08 31.95
N ASN A 115 17.29 -0.97 32.53
CA ASN A 115 17.65 0.40 32.12
C ASN A 115 17.20 0.79 30.69
N LEU A 116 16.28 0.04 30.09
CA LEU A 116 15.65 0.39 28.81
C LEU A 116 14.33 1.13 28.99
N THR A 117 13.95 1.90 27.96
CA THR A 117 12.59 2.43 27.80
C THR A 117 11.97 1.78 26.57
N VAL A 118 10.93 0.99 26.77
CA VAL A 118 10.18 0.32 25.71
C VAL A 118 8.99 1.19 25.33
N PRO A 119 8.98 1.82 24.14
CA PRO A 119 7.79 2.47 23.62
C PRO A 119 6.76 1.41 23.25
N PHE A 120 5.48 1.78 23.31
CA PHE A 120 4.39 0.93 22.83
C PHE A 120 3.23 1.77 22.33
N HIS A 121 2.38 1.19 21.50
CA HIS A 121 1.16 1.82 21.02
C HIS A 121 0.09 0.77 20.72
N ALA A 122 -1.11 1.22 20.38
CA ALA A 122 -2.22 0.35 20.04
C ALA A 122 -3.04 0.90 18.87
N HIS A 123 -3.50 -0.02 18.00
CA HIS A 123 -4.39 0.32 16.90
C HIS A 123 -5.84 -0.07 17.25
N PRO A 124 -6.84 0.75 16.87
CA PRO A 124 -6.74 1.93 16.00
C PRO A 124 -6.53 3.26 16.73
N ILE A 125 -6.35 3.28 18.05
CA ILE A 125 -6.36 4.53 18.83
C ILE A 125 -5.14 5.42 18.60
N GLU A 126 -4.11 4.92 17.90
CA GLU A 126 -2.92 5.66 17.46
C GLU A 126 -2.40 6.59 18.57
N THR A 127 -2.24 6.03 19.76
CA THR A 127 -1.69 6.71 20.94
C THR A 127 -0.45 5.96 21.40
N GLN A 128 0.58 6.67 21.84
CA GLN A 128 1.83 6.10 22.32
C GLN A 128 1.90 6.12 23.85
N GLY A 129 2.39 5.03 24.43
CA GLY A 129 2.83 4.92 25.81
C GLY A 129 4.31 4.54 25.90
N SER A 130 4.84 4.50 27.12
CA SER A 130 6.23 4.12 27.39
C SER A 130 6.38 3.37 28.70
N ILE A 131 7.22 2.34 28.71
CA ILE A 131 7.58 1.56 29.89
C ILE A 131 9.08 1.73 30.15
N THR A 132 9.44 2.36 31.25
CA THR A 132 10.84 2.52 31.69
C THR A 132 11.15 1.46 32.74
N ILE A 133 12.17 0.64 32.50
CA ILE A 133 12.57 -0.46 33.39
C ILE A 133 13.85 -0.04 34.13
N GLY A 134 13.87 -0.19 35.45
CA GLY A 134 15.07 0.14 36.23
C GLY A 134 14.95 -0.24 37.71
N ASP A 135 16.08 -0.56 38.32
CA ASP A 135 16.14 -1.11 39.69
C ASP A 135 15.61 -0.16 40.78
N ASN A 136 15.64 1.15 40.54
CA ASN A 136 15.16 2.16 41.49
C ASN A 136 13.67 2.51 41.33
N ASN A 137 12.98 1.88 40.39
CA ASN A 137 11.55 2.11 40.15
C ASN A 137 10.68 1.44 41.24
N PRO A 138 9.40 1.83 41.36
CA PRO A 138 8.48 1.22 42.32
C PRO A 138 8.41 -0.32 42.17
N VAL A 139 8.48 -1.03 43.30
CA VAL A 139 8.36 -2.48 43.33
C VAL A 139 6.91 -2.88 43.05
N ALA A 140 6.68 -3.59 41.96
CA ALA A 140 5.41 -4.22 41.64
C ALA A 140 5.65 -5.55 40.94
N THR A 141 4.92 -6.59 41.33
CA THR A 141 4.95 -7.88 40.61
C THR A 141 4.15 -7.82 39.32
N GLU A 142 3.11 -6.99 39.31
CA GLU A 142 2.16 -6.84 38.21
C GLU A 142 1.68 -5.39 38.14
N VAL A 143 1.58 -4.85 36.93
CA VAL A 143 1.02 -3.52 36.65
C VAL A 143 0.06 -3.61 35.47
N VAL A 144 -1.13 -3.04 35.62
CA VAL A 144 -2.16 -3.04 34.56
C VAL A 144 -2.09 -1.74 33.75
N VAL A 145 -2.18 -1.87 32.43
CA VAL A 145 -2.38 -0.80 31.46
C VAL A 145 -3.74 -0.99 30.82
N GLU A 146 -4.66 -0.09 31.13
CA GLU A 146 -5.99 -0.08 30.51
C GLU A 146 -5.92 0.65 29.16
N ILE A 147 -6.41 0.00 28.10
CA ILE A 147 -6.52 0.57 26.75
C ILE A 147 -7.93 1.11 26.58
N HIS A 148 -8.05 2.42 26.41
CA HIS A 148 -9.31 3.13 26.17
C HIS A 148 -9.30 3.83 24.81
N GLU A 149 -10.47 4.23 24.31
CA GLU A 149 -10.61 4.95 23.03
C GLU A 149 -9.79 6.25 22.97
N ASN A 150 -9.48 6.85 24.12
CA ASN A 150 -8.75 8.11 24.24
C ASN A 150 -7.28 7.94 24.68
N GLY A 151 -6.76 6.70 24.73
CA GLY A 151 -5.38 6.41 25.11
C GLY A 151 -5.25 5.43 26.28
N PHE A 152 -4.06 5.40 26.88
CA PHE A 152 -3.70 4.42 27.93
C PHE A 152 -3.81 4.98 29.34
N VAL A 153 -4.20 4.13 30.28
CA VAL A 153 -4.22 4.44 31.72
C VAL A 153 -3.49 3.33 32.49
N PRO A 154 -2.26 3.56 33.00
CA PRO A 154 -1.40 4.70 32.74
C PRO A 154 -0.71 4.63 31.37
N ALA A 155 -0.42 5.78 30.76
CA ALA A 155 0.36 5.85 29.52
C ALA A 155 1.88 5.79 29.73
N MET A 156 2.36 6.02 30.95
CA MET A 156 3.78 5.96 31.32
C MET A 156 3.95 5.09 32.54
N LEU A 157 4.81 4.08 32.42
CA LEU A 157 5.10 3.12 33.48
C LEU A 157 6.57 3.23 33.86
N MET A 158 6.85 3.15 35.15
CA MET A 158 8.18 2.93 35.70
C MET A 158 8.13 1.64 36.49
N ILE A 159 8.78 0.59 36.00
CA ILE A 159 8.73 -0.76 36.59
C ILE A 159 10.13 -1.30 36.89
N GLN A 160 10.22 -2.33 37.72
CA GLN A 160 11.46 -3.05 37.96
C GLN A 160 11.57 -4.24 37.01
N VAL A 161 12.78 -4.78 36.91
CA VAL A 161 12.99 -6.09 36.27
C VAL A 161 12.17 -7.16 36.99
N GLY A 162 11.56 -8.04 36.20
CA GLY A 162 10.68 -9.13 36.64
C GLY A 162 9.22 -8.73 36.82
N THR A 163 8.84 -7.48 36.56
CA THR A 163 7.44 -7.04 36.59
C THR A 163 6.69 -7.53 35.35
N THR A 164 5.49 -8.08 35.56
CA THR A 164 4.52 -8.37 34.49
C THR A 164 3.66 -7.14 34.21
N VAL A 165 3.58 -6.74 32.95
CA VAL A 165 2.64 -5.72 32.48
C VAL A 165 1.46 -6.42 31.83
N VAL A 166 0.25 -6.10 32.31
CA VAL A 166 -1.02 -6.62 31.80
C VAL A 166 -1.70 -5.52 30.99
N PHE A 167 -1.86 -5.73 29.69
CA PHE A 167 -2.61 -4.83 28.81
C PHE A 167 -4.05 -5.31 28.74
N GLU A 168 -4.99 -4.50 29.22
CA GLU A 168 -6.42 -4.81 29.20
C GLU A 168 -7.15 -3.97 28.16
N ASN A 169 -7.93 -4.61 27.28
CA ASN A 169 -8.78 -3.88 26.33
C ASN A 169 -10.10 -3.47 27.00
N HIS A 170 -10.24 -2.19 27.33
CA HIS A 170 -11.45 -1.59 27.90
C HIS A 170 -12.35 -0.94 26.84
N MET A 171 -12.01 -1.06 25.56
CA MET A 171 -12.82 -0.58 24.44
C MET A 171 -13.94 -1.58 24.09
N ALA A 172 -14.93 -1.08 23.34
CA ALA A 172 -16.02 -1.91 22.83
C ALA A 172 -15.59 -2.83 21.67
N GLU A 173 -14.52 -2.46 20.96
CA GLU A 173 -14.02 -3.14 19.77
C GLU A 173 -12.64 -3.78 20.03
N PRO A 174 -12.23 -4.78 19.21
CA PRO A 174 -10.88 -5.36 19.30
C PRO A 174 -9.77 -4.34 19.05
N THR A 175 -8.59 -4.57 19.63
CA THR A 175 -7.40 -3.73 19.48
C THR A 175 -6.15 -4.59 19.37
N VAL A 176 -5.12 -4.09 18.70
CA VAL A 176 -3.80 -4.70 18.71
C VAL A 176 -2.87 -3.81 19.52
N VAL A 177 -2.25 -4.36 20.57
CA VAL A 177 -1.23 -3.69 21.36
C VAL A 177 0.14 -4.18 20.94
N MET A 178 1.09 -3.27 20.75
CA MET A 178 2.44 -3.63 20.27
C MET A 178 3.51 -2.69 20.83
N SER A 179 4.71 -3.22 21.00
CA SER A 179 5.91 -2.42 21.30
C SER A 179 6.38 -1.64 20.07
N GLY A 180 7.16 -0.59 20.27
CA GLY A 180 7.64 0.29 19.20
C GLY A 180 6.96 1.67 19.23
N PRO A 181 7.61 2.70 18.68
CA PRO A 181 7.06 4.05 18.64
C PRO A 181 5.89 4.16 17.66
N LEU A 182 4.97 5.07 17.93
CA LEU A 182 3.87 5.41 17.01
C LEU A 182 4.36 6.47 16.01
N GLY A 183 4.52 6.06 14.74
CA GLY A 183 4.99 6.91 13.65
C GLY A 183 6.51 7.11 13.60
N ASP A 184 6.99 7.73 12.52
CA ASP A 184 8.41 8.06 12.32
C ASP A 184 8.86 9.13 13.33
N VAL A 185 9.26 8.71 14.52
CA VAL A 185 10.01 9.59 15.42
C VAL A 185 11.38 9.75 14.80
N ALA A 186 11.65 10.95 14.27
CA ALA A 186 13.00 11.42 14.01
C ALA A 186 13.80 11.22 15.30
N LEU A 187 14.69 10.22 15.31
CA LEU A 187 15.49 9.87 16.47
C LEU A 187 16.36 11.07 16.83
N GLU A 188 16.17 11.57 18.06
CA GLU A 188 17.23 12.32 18.73
C GLU A 188 18.50 11.48 18.74
N ALA A 189 19.63 12.16 18.57
CA ALA A 189 20.92 11.60 18.25
C ALA A 189 21.37 10.50 19.23
N ASP A 190 22.14 9.54 18.67
CA ASP A 190 22.96 8.52 19.34
C ASP A 190 22.35 7.11 19.58
N VAL A 191 21.77 6.47 18.55
CA VAL A 191 21.42 5.03 18.57
C VAL A 191 22.44 4.20 17.78
N PRO A 192 23.04 3.13 18.34
CA PRO A 192 24.00 2.26 17.65
C PRO A 192 23.35 1.39 16.56
N ALA A 193 24.17 0.88 15.64
CA ALA A 193 23.74 0.16 14.44
C ALA A 193 22.89 -1.09 14.74
N VAL A 194 21.75 -1.21 14.06
CA VAL A 194 20.79 -2.33 14.10
C VAL A 194 21.51 -3.67 13.87
N LEU A 195 21.55 -4.56 14.87
CA LEU A 195 22.18 -5.87 14.72
C LEU A 195 21.50 -6.68 13.60
N ASN A 196 22.32 -7.28 12.74
CA ASN A 196 21.96 -8.03 11.54
C ASN A 196 21.31 -7.23 10.39
N ALA A 197 21.23 -5.90 10.48
CA ALA A 197 20.87 -5.09 9.33
C ALA A 197 21.89 -5.29 8.20
N VAL A 198 21.39 -5.64 7.01
CA VAL A 198 22.25 -5.82 5.85
C VAL A 198 22.43 -4.46 5.17
N VAL A 199 23.57 -3.82 5.44
CA VAL A 199 23.92 -2.48 4.94
C VAL A 199 24.70 -2.54 3.62
N GLY A 200 24.70 -1.46 2.85
CA GLY A 200 25.55 -1.35 1.66
C GLY A 200 25.18 -2.24 0.47
N ILE A 201 23.93 -2.72 0.40
CA ILE A 201 23.43 -3.46 -0.78
C ILE A 201 23.39 -2.51 -1.98
N THR A 202 24.14 -2.84 -3.03
CA THR A 202 24.24 -2.02 -4.26
C THR A 202 23.76 -2.73 -5.52
N THR A 203 23.56 -4.05 -5.44
CA THR A 203 23.24 -4.93 -6.56
C THR A 203 21.77 -5.29 -6.66
N LEU A 204 21.00 -5.09 -5.59
CA LEU A 204 19.56 -5.34 -5.55
C LEU A 204 18.79 -4.18 -6.19
N GLN A 205 17.83 -4.50 -7.05
CA GLN A 205 16.93 -3.55 -7.69
C GLN A 205 15.47 -3.92 -7.38
N VAL A 206 14.57 -2.96 -7.57
CA VAL A 206 13.13 -3.20 -7.46
C VAL A 206 12.41 -2.87 -8.77
N GLU A 207 11.63 -3.80 -9.29
CA GLU A 207 10.66 -3.56 -10.34
C GLU A 207 9.28 -3.32 -9.71
N VAL A 208 8.74 -2.12 -9.93
CA VAL A 208 7.42 -1.73 -9.45
C VAL A 208 6.42 -1.89 -10.57
N THR A 209 5.37 -2.67 -10.34
CA THR A 209 4.30 -2.91 -11.32
C THR A 209 2.96 -2.49 -10.75
N HIS A 210 2.22 -1.62 -11.46
CA HIS A 210 0.81 -1.39 -11.16
C HIS A 210 -0.02 -2.53 -11.76
N VAL A 211 -0.66 -3.33 -10.90
CA VAL A 211 -1.26 -4.63 -11.28
C VAL A 211 -2.34 -4.44 -12.35
N ALA A 212 -3.25 -3.47 -12.16
CA ALA A 212 -4.39 -3.29 -13.05
C ALA A 212 -4.01 -2.84 -14.48
N SER A 213 -2.93 -2.08 -14.64
CA SER A 213 -2.45 -1.64 -15.97
C SER A 213 -1.29 -2.47 -16.53
N SER A 214 -0.70 -3.36 -15.71
CA SER A 214 0.51 -4.12 -16.03
C SER A 214 1.70 -3.25 -16.49
N VAL A 215 1.71 -1.98 -16.09
CA VAL A 215 2.82 -1.06 -16.37
C VAL A 215 3.86 -1.27 -15.29
N ALA A 216 5.09 -1.57 -15.71
CA ALA A 216 6.20 -1.87 -14.83
C ALA A 216 7.37 -0.91 -15.08
N GLN A 217 8.11 -0.59 -14.02
CA GLN A 217 9.34 0.18 -14.09
C GLN A 217 10.36 -0.34 -13.07
N VAL A 218 11.59 -0.56 -13.52
CA VAL A 218 12.73 -0.83 -12.62
C VAL A 218 13.20 0.48 -12.00
N MET A 219 13.40 0.45 -10.69
CA MET A 219 13.84 1.59 -9.89
C MET A 219 15.03 1.19 -9.00
N GLU A 220 15.84 2.18 -8.69
CA GLU A 220 17.02 2.03 -7.84
C GLU A 220 16.60 2.03 -6.37
N LEU A 221 17.07 1.03 -5.61
CA LEU A 221 16.96 1.03 -4.15
C LEU A 221 18.13 1.82 -3.54
N LYS A 222 17.82 2.70 -2.60
CA LYS A 222 18.80 3.49 -1.87
C LYS A 222 18.65 3.23 -0.39
N GLU A 223 19.77 2.96 0.28
CA GLU A 223 19.79 2.87 1.73
C GLU A 223 19.34 4.20 2.34
N ALA A 224 18.40 4.13 3.27
CA ALA A 224 17.85 5.27 3.96
C ALA A 224 18.88 5.83 4.95
N TRP A 225 18.99 7.15 4.97
CA TRP A 225 19.92 7.84 5.86
C TRP A 225 19.59 7.50 7.32
N ASN A 226 20.59 7.07 8.10
CA ASN A 226 20.47 6.75 9.53
C ASN A 226 19.39 5.69 9.84
N ALA A 227 19.12 4.81 8.87
CA ALA A 227 18.29 3.63 9.04
C ALA A 227 19.01 2.43 8.41
N PRO A 228 20.02 1.86 9.10
CA PRO A 228 20.80 0.72 8.60
C PRO A 228 19.89 -0.44 8.15
N GLY A 229 20.15 -0.98 6.96
CA GLY A 229 19.38 -2.09 6.40
C GLY A 229 17.98 -1.73 5.89
N HIS A 230 17.60 -0.44 5.96
CA HIS A 230 16.37 0.07 5.33
C HIS A 230 16.71 0.68 3.98
N TYR A 231 16.04 0.20 2.94
CA TYR A 231 16.19 0.65 1.56
C TYR A 231 14.87 1.19 1.05
N LYS A 232 14.96 2.22 0.22
CA LYS A 232 13.81 2.89 -0.34
C LYS A 232 13.98 3.23 -1.81
N SER A 233 12.86 3.26 -2.52
CA SER A 233 12.76 3.77 -3.88
C SER A 233 11.56 4.68 -3.99
N GLU A 234 11.81 5.99 -4.02
CA GLU A 234 10.77 7.02 -4.00
C GLU A 234 10.10 7.17 -5.38
N PHE A 235 8.76 7.20 -5.39
CA PHE A 235 7.94 7.52 -6.56
C PHE A 235 6.58 8.09 -6.13
N ILE A 236 5.85 8.68 -7.09
CA ILE A 236 4.47 9.12 -6.86
C ILE A 236 3.54 8.09 -7.50
N PRO A 237 2.77 7.29 -6.74
CA PRO A 237 1.76 6.41 -7.33
C PRO A 237 0.68 7.26 -8.00
N THR A 238 0.53 7.17 -9.31
CA THR A 238 -0.45 7.99 -10.06
C THR A 238 -1.81 7.32 -10.23
N SER A 239 -1.95 6.09 -9.74
CA SER A 239 -3.14 5.27 -9.83
C SER A 239 -3.35 4.54 -8.49
N PRO A 240 -4.60 4.36 -8.05
CA PRO A 240 -4.91 3.59 -6.86
C PRO A 240 -4.99 2.09 -7.20
N GLY A 241 -5.04 1.27 -6.16
CA GLY A 241 -5.15 -0.19 -6.22
C GLY A 241 -3.82 -0.89 -6.02
N ALA A 242 -3.77 -2.16 -6.43
CA ALA A 242 -2.66 -3.04 -6.15
C ALA A 242 -1.37 -2.73 -6.94
N TYR A 243 -0.25 -2.84 -6.24
CA TYR A 243 1.10 -2.77 -6.75
C TYR A 243 1.88 -4.04 -6.40
N ASN A 244 2.74 -4.49 -7.33
CA ASN A 244 3.67 -5.58 -7.13
C ASN A 244 5.10 -5.02 -7.10
N PHE A 245 5.85 -5.37 -6.07
CA PHE A 245 7.27 -5.08 -5.93
C PHE A 245 8.06 -6.38 -6.13
N ARG A 246 8.86 -6.39 -7.20
CA ARG A 246 9.79 -7.48 -7.47
C ARG A 246 11.20 -7.05 -7.13
N PHE A 247 11.78 -7.66 -6.11
CA PHE A 247 13.18 -7.46 -5.74
C PHE A 247 14.04 -8.48 -6.47
N PHE A 248 15.03 -8.02 -7.24
CA PHE A 248 15.91 -8.89 -7.98
C PHE A 248 17.35 -8.39 -8.02
N GLY A 249 18.30 -9.32 -8.04
CA GLY A 249 19.73 -9.04 -7.99
C GLY A 249 20.45 -10.05 -7.13
N ASP A 250 21.47 -9.60 -6.40
CA ASP A 250 22.23 -10.45 -5.48
C ASP A 250 22.46 -9.70 -4.16
N ILE A 251 22.50 -10.43 -3.05
CA ILE A 251 22.96 -9.95 -1.73
C ILE A 251 23.98 -10.99 -1.25
N ASP A 252 25.21 -10.56 -0.96
CA ASP A 252 26.35 -11.41 -0.54
C ASP A 252 26.55 -12.70 -1.37
N GLY A 253 26.26 -12.64 -2.68
CA GLY A 253 26.38 -13.77 -3.60
C GLY A 253 25.18 -14.72 -3.63
N GLN A 254 24.15 -14.48 -2.81
CA GLN A 254 22.84 -15.12 -2.94
C GLN A 254 21.99 -14.34 -3.96
N THR A 255 21.58 -15.03 -5.04
CA THR A 255 20.66 -14.46 -6.02
C THR A 255 19.25 -14.34 -5.45
N ILE A 256 18.64 -13.17 -5.66
CA ILE A 256 17.30 -12.79 -5.24
C ILE A 256 16.42 -12.55 -6.48
N ASP A 257 15.19 -13.09 -6.49
CA ASP A 257 14.13 -12.78 -7.45
C ASP A 257 12.76 -13.06 -6.80
N GLU A 258 12.35 -12.16 -5.91
CA GLU A 258 11.15 -12.32 -5.09
C GLU A 258 10.12 -11.25 -5.39
N ARG A 259 8.83 -11.61 -5.30
CA ARG A 259 7.70 -10.72 -5.56
C ARG A 259 6.81 -10.57 -4.35
N PHE A 260 6.40 -9.34 -4.08
CA PHE A 260 5.49 -8.95 -3.01
C PHE A 260 4.35 -8.16 -3.68
N GLU A 261 3.11 -8.55 -3.46
CA GLU A 261 1.95 -7.88 -4.07
C GLU A 261 1.07 -7.33 -2.96
N SER A 262 0.71 -6.05 -3.05
CA SER A 262 -0.19 -5.43 -2.08
C SER A 262 -1.58 -6.07 -2.14
N SER A 263 -2.20 -6.27 -0.99
CA SER A 263 -3.54 -6.86 -0.88
C SER A 263 -4.12 -6.59 0.51
N ASN A 264 -5.29 -7.17 0.80
CA ASN A 264 -5.88 -7.15 2.14
C ASN A 264 -5.23 -8.12 3.14
N THR A 265 -4.20 -8.88 2.75
CA THR A 265 -3.49 -9.85 3.60
C THR A 265 -1.96 -9.69 3.57
N THR A 266 -1.45 -8.74 2.80
CA THR A 266 -0.03 -8.38 2.67
C THR A 266 0.07 -6.87 2.95
N PHE A 267 0.99 -6.15 2.32
CA PHE A 267 1.06 -4.70 2.45
C PHE A 267 -0.10 -3.96 1.75
N ASP A 268 -0.39 -2.74 2.17
CA ASP A 268 -1.55 -1.96 1.72
C ASP A 268 -1.56 -1.61 0.22
N GLU A 269 -2.75 -1.54 -0.36
CA GLU A 269 -2.95 -0.99 -1.70
C GLU A 269 -2.95 0.54 -1.69
N VAL A 270 -2.64 1.17 -2.83
CA VAL A 270 -2.72 2.64 -2.94
C VAL A 270 -4.18 3.08 -2.92
N THR A 271 -4.52 4.01 -2.03
CA THR A 271 -5.87 4.58 -1.92
C THR A 271 -6.06 5.78 -2.86
N PRO A 272 -7.28 5.98 -3.39
CA PRO A 272 -7.63 7.19 -4.14
C PRO A 272 -7.53 8.45 -3.28
N ALA A 273 -6.96 9.52 -3.81
CA ALA A 273 -6.85 10.78 -3.08
C ALA A 273 -8.23 11.40 -2.79
N THR A 274 -9.23 11.08 -3.62
CA THR A 274 -10.61 11.54 -3.44
C THR A 274 -11.22 11.14 -2.10
N GLU A 275 -10.72 10.08 -1.47
CA GLU A 275 -11.21 9.61 -0.16
C GLU A 275 -10.88 10.59 0.98
N ILE A 276 -9.74 11.28 0.87
CA ILE A 276 -9.23 12.19 1.92
C ILE A 276 -9.22 13.66 1.50
N GLN A 277 -9.68 13.98 0.29
CA GLN A 277 -9.75 15.37 -0.20
C GLN A 277 -10.91 16.15 0.44
N PHE A 278 -10.59 17.35 0.91
CA PHE A 278 -11.53 18.33 1.44
C PHE A 278 -11.07 19.75 1.09
N PRO A 279 -11.96 20.74 0.87
CA PRO A 279 -13.43 20.67 0.88
C PRO A 279 -14.06 20.20 -0.43
N VAL A 280 -13.29 20.18 -1.51
CA VAL A 280 -13.76 19.77 -2.83
C VAL A 280 -12.95 18.55 -3.25
N GLN A 281 -13.64 17.46 -3.57
CA GLN A 281 -13.04 16.29 -4.18
C GLN A 281 -12.88 16.55 -5.68
N LEU A 282 -11.65 16.47 -6.16
CA LEU A 282 -11.28 16.66 -7.55
C LEU A 282 -10.99 15.31 -8.18
N ALA A 283 -11.42 15.13 -9.43
CA ALA A 283 -11.06 13.96 -10.22
C ALA A 283 -9.53 13.91 -10.42
N ALA A 284 -8.99 12.70 -10.48
CA ALA A 284 -7.56 12.53 -10.70
C ALA A 284 -7.14 13.09 -12.08
N PRO A 285 -5.91 13.60 -12.27
CA PRO A 285 -5.44 14.11 -13.56
C PRO A 285 -5.64 13.13 -14.71
N ARG A 286 -5.39 11.82 -14.46
CA ARG A 286 -5.63 10.73 -15.42
C ARG A 286 -7.08 10.64 -15.90
N GLU A 287 -8.06 10.89 -15.02
CA GLU A 287 -9.48 10.81 -15.36
C GLU A 287 -9.90 11.99 -16.23
N THR A 288 -9.38 13.17 -15.89
CA THR A 288 -9.59 14.39 -16.67
C THR A 288 -8.99 14.25 -18.07
N GLU A 289 -7.78 13.70 -18.19
CA GLU A 289 -7.14 13.44 -19.48
C GLU A 289 -7.89 12.39 -20.31
N ASN A 290 -8.34 11.30 -19.68
CA ASN A 290 -9.15 10.26 -20.32
C ASN A 290 -10.47 10.82 -20.86
N ALA A 291 -11.16 11.66 -20.07
CA ALA A 291 -12.37 12.33 -20.49
C ALA A 291 -12.12 13.30 -21.65
N ALA A 292 -11.04 14.08 -21.60
CA ALA A 292 -10.67 15.02 -22.66
C ALA A 292 -10.35 14.28 -23.98
N ARG A 293 -9.62 13.17 -23.90
CA ARG A 293 -9.31 12.31 -25.05
C ARG A 293 -10.56 11.70 -25.66
N GLY A 294 -11.47 11.16 -24.84
CA GLY A 294 -12.75 10.64 -25.32
C GLY A 294 -13.61 11.72 -25.99
N ALA A 295 -13.62 12.94 -25.44
CA ALA A 295 -14.34 14.06 -26.05
C ALA A 295 -13.73 14.47 -27.41
N MET A 296 -12.40 14.49 -27.54
CA MET A 296 -11.72 14.76 -28.81
C MET A 296 -12.00 13.69 -29.86
N GLU A 297 -12.01 12.41 -29.48
CA GLU A 297 -12.34 11.30 -30.39
C GLU A 297 -13.79 11.36 -30.87
N ALA A 298 -14.73 11.64 -29.97
CA ALA A 298 -16.12 11.84 -30.31
C ALA A 298 -16.32 13.04 -31.26
N ALA A 299 -15.60 14.15 -31.03
CA ALA A 299 -15.64 15.33 -31.88
C ALA A 299 -15.08 15.05 -33.29
N ASN A 300 -13.97 14.32 -33.40
CA ASN A 300 -13.39 13.93 -34.68
C ASN A 300 -14.31 12.98 -35.47
N THR A 301 -14.94 12.03 -34.79
CA THR A 301 -15.94 11.14 -35.39
C THR A 301 -17.12 11.95 -35.92
N ALA A 302 -17.69 12.84 -35.11
CA ALA A 302 -18.79 13.70 -35.52
C ALA A 302 -18.43 14.62 -36.71
N GLY A 303 -17.19 15.12 -36.77
CA GLY A 303 -16.69 15.90 -37.91
C GLY A 303 -16.60 15.09 -39.20
N THR A 304 -16.16 13.83 -39.09
CA THR A 304 -16.09 12.90 -40.23
C THR A 304 -17.49 12.54 -40.73
N ASP A 305 -18.39 12.16 -39.83
CA ASP A 305 -19.79 11.85 -40.16
C ASP A 305 -20.50 13.04 -40.82
N ALA A 306 -20.24 14.26 -40.33
CA ALA A 306 -20.79 15.48 -40.92
C ALA A 306 -20.26 15.74 -42.34
N SER A 307 -18.97 15.50 -42.57
CA SER A 307 -18.35 15.60 -43.91
C SER A 307 -18.98 14.58 -44.87
N ASP A 308 -19.09 13.33 -44.45
CA ASP A 308 -19.65 12.24 -45.27
C ASP A 308 -21.13 12.49 -45.61
N ALA A 309 -21.90 13.01 -44.66
CA ALA A 309 -23.28 13.42 -44.89
C ALA A 309 -23.39 14.57 -45.89
N ALA A 310 -22.50 15.58 -45.81
CA ALA A 310 -22.46 16.70 -46.74
C ALA A 310 -22.08 16.25 -48.16
N ASP A 311 -21.09 15.36 -48.29
CA ASP A 311 -20.65 14.81 -49.57
C ASP A 311 -21.75 13.95 -50.22
N SER A 312 -22.44 13.15 -49.42
CA SER A 312 -23.61 12.37 -49.86
C SER A 312 -24.73 13.28 -50.36
N ALA A 313 -25.03 14.38 -49.65
CA ALA A 313 -26.03 15.35 -50.06
C ALA A 313 -25.62 16.09 -51.35
N SER A 314 -24.36 16.46 -51.51
CA SER A 314 -23.85 17.11 -52.73
C SER A 314 -23.92 16.19 -53.95
N SER A 315 -23.60 14.91 -53.76
CA SER A 315 -23.71 13.86 -54.78
C SER A 315 -25.16 13.64 -55.18
N ALA A 316 -26.07 13.58 -54.21
CA ALA A 316 -27.51 13.46 -54.45
C ALA A 316 -28.06 14.66 -55.23
N ASN A 317 -27.66 15.89 -54.89
CA ASN A 317 -28.05 17.09 -55.63
C ASN A 317 -27.55 17.05 -57.08
N THR A 318 -26.30 16.63 -57.30
CA THR A 318 -25.72 16.49 -58.64
C THR A 318 -26.49 15.46 -59.47
N LEU A 319 -26.79 14.29 -58.89
CA LEU A 319 -27.59 13.25 -59.52
C LEU A 319 -29.02 13.72 -59.83
N ALA A 320 -29.65 14.45 -58.91
CA ALA A 320 -30.99 15.00 -59.11
C ALA A 320 -31.03 16.00 -60.27
N VAL A 321 -30.02 16.89 -60.38
CA VAL A 321 -29.89 17.82 -61.50
C VAL A 321 -29.72 17.06 -62.82
N VAL A 322 -28.82 16.07 -62.87
CA VAL A 322 -28.62 15.23 -64.07
C VAL A 322 -29.92 14.50 -64.46
N ALA A 323 -30.63 13.92 -63.50
CA ALA A 323 -31.90 13.24 -63.72
C ALA A 323 -32.98 14.19 -64.26
N LEU A 324 -33.06 15.42 -63.75
CA LEU A 324 -33.98 16.45 -64.26
C LEU A 324 -33.67 16.82 -65.71
N PHE A 325 -32.39 16.99 -66.06
CA PHE A 325 -31.98 17.26 -67.45
C PHE A 325 -32.34 16.11 -68.39
N ILE A 326 -32.03 14.87 -68.01
CA ILE A 326 -32.39 13.68 -68.80
C ILE A 326 -33.91 13.56 -68.94
N GLY A 327 -34.66 13.75 -67.86
CA GLY A 327 -36.12 13.74 -67.87
C GLY A 327 -36.72 14.82 -68.79
N PHE A 328 -36.16 16.03 -68.76
CA PHE A 328 -36.56 17.11 -69.65
C PHE A 328 -36.31 16.78 -71.12
N ILE A 329 -35.14 16.26 -71.47
CA ILE A 329 -34.82 15.81 -72.84
C ILE A 329 -35.82 14.72 -73.28
N GLY A 330 -36.11 13.76 -72.41
CA GLY A 330 -37.11 12.71 -72.66
C GLY A 330 -38.50 13.28 -72.97
N LEU A 331 -38.96 14.27 -72.20
CA LEU A 331 -40.24 14.94 -72.43
C LEU A 331 -40.28 15.68 -73.77
N VAL A 332 -39.21 16.41 -74.13
CA VAL A 332 -39.10 17.10 -75.42
C VAL A 332 -39.17 16.12 -76.59
N LEU A 333 -38.39 15.04 -76.54
CA LEU A 333 -38.38 14.00 -77.58
C LEU A 333 -39.74 13.30 -77.69
N GLY A 334 -40.38 12.96 -76.57
CA GLY A 334 -41.71 12.36 -76.53
C GLY A 334 -42.78 13.28 -77.14
N GLY A 335 -42.76 14.57 -76.81
CA GLY A 335 -43.67 15.57 -77.36
C GLY A 335 -43.51 15.72 -78.89
N LEU A 336 -42.27 15.76 -79.38
CA LEU A 336 -41.98 15.79 -80.83
C LEU A 336 -42.49 14.54 -81.55
N ALA A 337 -42.34 13.35 -80.95
CA ALA A 337 -42.86 12.11 -81.51
C ALA A 337 -44.40 12.11 -81.57
N PHE A 338 -45.08 12.58 -80.52
CA PHE A 338 -46.54 12.70 -80.46
C PHE A 338 -47.09 13.66 -81.53
N GLN A 339 -46.45 14.82 -81.72
CA GLN A 339 -46.82 15.76 -82.79
C GLN A 339 -46.66 15.17 -84.19
N ARG A 340 -45.67 14.31 -84.42
CA ARG A 340 -45.51 13.60 -85.69
C ARG A 340 -46.60 12.55 -85.91
N LEU A 341 -47.07 11.86 -84.86
CA LEU A 341 -48.20 10.92 -84.96
C LEU A 341 -49.52 11.62 -85.31
N GLY A 342 -49.78 12.82 -84.77
CA GLY A 342 -50.99 13.60 -85.06
C GLY A 342 -51.02 14.26 -86.46
N LYS A 343 -49.91 14.19 -87.22
CA LYS A 343 -49.78 14.73 -88.59
C LYS A 343 -49.81 13.64 -89.68
N LYS A 344 -50.41 12.48 -89.40
CA LYS A 344 -50.78 11.55 -90.48
C LYS A 344 -52.14 11.98 -91.06
N PRO A 345 -52.23 12.25 -92.37
CA PRO A 345 -53.50 12.52 -93.06
C PRO A 345 -54.41 11.30 -93.13
#